data_AF-A0A537ZJZ5-F1
#
_entry.id   AF-A0A537ZJZ5-F1
#
_cell.length_a   1.000
_cell.length_b   1.000
_cell.length_c   1.000
_cell.angle_alpha   90.00
_cell.angle_beta   90.00
_cell.angle_gamma   90.00
#
_symmetry.space_group_name_H-M   'P 1'
#
loop_
_entity.id
_entity.type
_entity.pdbx_description
1 polymer ?
#
loop_
_entity_poly.entity_id
_entity_poly.type
_entity_poly.pdbx_seq_one_letter_code
_entity_poly.pdbx_strand_id
1 'polypeptide(L)'
;QAEVEDVSGTWRHLTENVNQLAQNLTTQVRAIADVATAVTQGDLTRTIDVETKGEVAELKDNINQMIRNLRETTQKGAEQDWLKTNL
;
A
#
# COMPACT_ATOMS: atom_id res chain seq x y z
N GLN A 1 17.06 2.24 -12.63
CA GLN A 1 17.27 0.81 -12.96
C GLN A 1 18.77 0.61 -13.17
N ALA A 2 19.28 -0.60 -12.99
CA ALA A 2 20.67 -0.92 -13.24
C ALA A 2 20.89 -1.18 -14.74
N GLU A 3 21.92 -0.58 -15.32
CA GLU A 3 22.31 -0.78 -16.71
C GLU A 3 23.78 -1.23 -16.72
N VAL A 4 24.08 -2.28 -17.46
CA VAL A 4 25.42 -2.87 -17.53
C VAL A 4 25.77 -3.08 -18.99
N GLU A 5 26.82 -2.42 -19.45
CA GLU A 5 27.33 -2.61 -20.82
C GLU A 5 28.08 -3.95 -20.93
N ASP A 6 27.91 -4.60 -22.09
CA ASP A 6 28.70 -5.76 -22.54
C ASP A 6 28.59 -7.07 -21.74
N VAL A 7 27.42 -7.35 -21.13
CA VAL A 7 27.18 -8.63 -20.41
C VAL A 7 26.39 -9.65 -21.23
N SER A 8 26.94 -10.86 -21.37
CA SER A 8 26.28 -12.05 -21.93
C SER A 8 26.13 -13.15 -20.86
N GLY A 9 25.13 -14.04 -21.04
CA GLY A 9 24.90 -15.16 -20.12
C GLY A 9 24.25 -14.77 -18.78
N THR A 10 24.65 -15.44 -17.69
CA THR A 10 24.02 -15.36 -16.36
C THR A 10 23.92 -13.94 -15.80
N TRP A 11 24.91 -13.08 -16.07
CA TRP A 11 24.93 -11.70 -15.57
C TRP A 11 23.83 -10.83 -16.16
N ARG A 12 23.49 -11.00 -17.45
CA ARG A 12 22.37 -10.29 -18.07
C ARG A 12 21.04 -10.68 -17.43
N HIS A 13 20.82 -11.99 -17.23
CA HIS A 13 19.62 -12.51 -16.58
C HIS A 13 19.48 -12.04 -15.13
N LEU A 14 20.57 -11.96 -14.37
CA LEU A 14 20.55 -11.42 -13.00
C LEU A 14 20.18 -9.94 -12.99
N THR A 15 20.78 -9.11 -13.86
CA THR A 15 20.44 -7.69 -13.96
C THR A 15 18.98 -7.48 -14.37
N GLU A 16 18.47 -8.25 -15.33
CA GLU A 16 17.06 -8.22 -15.74
C GLU A 16 16.14 -8.58 -14.57
N ASN A 17 16.43 -9.65 -13.82
CA ASN A 17 15.64 -10.06 -12.66
C ASN A 17 15.66 -9.02 -11.54
N VAL A 18 16.81 -8.42 -11.24
CA VAL A 18 16.93 -7.36 -10.24
C VAL A 18 16.15 -6.11 -10.66
N ASN A 19 16.22 -5.72 -11.93
CA ASN A 19 15.44 -4.60 -12.45
C ASN A 19 13.94 -4.87 -12.36
N GLN A 20 13.50 -6.09 -12.66
CA GLN A 20 12.09 -6.47 -12.52
C GLN A 20 11.63 -6.43 -11.07
N LEU A 21 12.44 -6.96 -10.13
CA LEU A 21 12.15 -6.89 -8.70
C LEU A 21 12.06 -5.43 -8.22
N ALA A 22 12.99 -4.58 -8.63
CA ALA A 22 12.98 -3.16 -8.28
C ALA A 22 11.76 -2.43 -8.86
N GLN A 23 11.36 -2.74 -10.09
CA GLN A 23 10.16 -2.16 -10.71
C GLN A 23 8.87 -2.61 -10.01
N ASN A 24 8.78 -3.89 -9.66
CA ASN A 24 7.66 -4.43 -8.90
C ASN A 24 7.56 -3.76 -7.53
N LEU A 25 8.67 -3.68 -6.79
CA LEU A 25 8.73 -3.02 -5.48
C LEU A 25 8.34 -1.54 -5.56
N THR A 26 8.84 -0.82 -6.57
CA THR A 26 8.48 0.58 -6.80
C THR A 26 6.97 0.75 -7.02
N THR A 27 6.37 -0.15 -7.80
CA THR A 27 4.92 -0.14 -8.06
C THR A 27 4.13 -0.43 -6.79
N GLN A 28 4.56 -1.41 -6.01
CA GLN A 28 3.92 -1.78 -4.74
C GLN A 28 3.95 -0.63 -3.73
N VAL A 29 5.12 0.01 -3.56
CA VAL A 29 5.28 1.15 -2.64
C VAL A 29 4.45 2.36 -3.08
N ARG A 30 4.37 2.65 -4.39
CA ARG A 30 3.50 3.73 -4.90
C ARG A 30 2.03 3.48 -4.59
N ALA A 31 1.54 2.26 -4.82
CA ALA A 31 0.14 1.93 -4.50
C ALA A 31 -0.17 2.11 -3.00
N ILE A 32 0.78 1.76 -2.12
CA ILE A 32 0.66 2.00 -0.68
C ILE A 32 0.59 3.51 -0.39
N ALA A 33 1.50 4.29 -0.98
CA ALA A 33 1.57 5.74 -0.78
C ALA A 33 0.30 6.46 -1.28
N ASP A 34 -0.27 6.04 -2.41
CA ASP A 34 -1.49 6.63 -2.98
C ASP A 34 -2.69 6.43 -2.04
N VAL A 35 -2.84 5.21 -1.49
CA VAL A 35 -3.92 4.92 -0.54
C VAL A 35 -3.70 5.65 0.78
N ALA A 36 -2.48 5.67 1.31
CA ALA A 36 -2.15 6.43 2.52
C ALA A 36 -2.47 7.93 2.34
N THR A 37 -2.15 8.50 1.18
CA THR A 37 -2.48 9.89 0.84
C THR A 37 -3.99 10.13 0.85
N ALA A 38 -4.77 9.26 0.20
CA ALA A 38 -6.22 9.38 0.19
C ALA A 38 -6.83 9.32 1.60
N VAL A 39 -6.30 8.43 2.46
CA VAL A 39 -6.70 8.31 3.87
C VAL A 39 -6.41 9.60 4.64
N THR A 40 -5.26 10.24 4.42
CA THR A 40 -4.97 11.55 5.04
C THR A 40 -5.91 12.67 4.59
N GLN A 41 -6.52 12.53 3.42
CA GLN A 41 -7.53 13.45 2.89
C GLN A 41 -8.96 13.08 3.35
N GLY A 42 -9.11 12.05 4.18
CA GLY A 42 -10.39 11.62 4.75
C GLY A 42 -11.10 10.51 3.98
N ASP A 43 -10.55 10.02 2.86
CA ASP A 43 -11.14 8.91 2.12
C ASP A 43 -10.74 7.56 2.73
N LEU A 44 -11.55 7.10 3.68
CA LEU A 44 -11.40 5.80 4.35
C LEU A 44 -12.03 4.63 3.58
N THR A 45 -12.48 4.85 2.34
CA THR A 45 -13.05 3.80 1.50
C THR A 45 -12.00 3.06 0.67
N ARG A 46 -10.80 3.64 0.55
CA ARG A 46 -9.67 3.09 -0.20
C ARG A 46 -9.06 1.86 0.47
N THR A 47 -8.50 0.98 -0.34
CA THR A 47 -7.72 -0.18 0.08
C THR A 47 -6.56 -0.39 -0.89
N ILE A 48 -5.46 -0.96 -0.41
CA ILE A 48 -4.32 -1.34 -1.24
C ILE A 48 -4.59 -2.72 -1.85
N ASP A 49 -4.63 -2.81 -3.18
CA ASP A 49 -5.03 -4.03 -3.93
C ASP A 49 -3.96 -4.53 -4.91
N VAL A 50 -2.70 -4.15 -4.71
CA VAL A 50 -1.59 -4.65 -5.53
C VAL A 50 -1.08 -5.99 -4.99
N GLU A 51 -0.64 -6.88 -5.89
CA GLU A 51 0.01 -8.13 -5.49
C GLU A 51 1.36 -7.84 -4.82
N THR A 52 1.55 -8.42 -3.64
CA THR A 52 2.71 -8.21 -2.77
C THR A 52 3.11 -9.52 -2.12
N LYS A 53 4.40 -9.68 -1.79
CA LYS A 53 4.93 -10.85 -1.07
C LYS A 53 5.92 -10.38 0.00
N GLY A 54 6.17 -11.23 0.99
CA GLY A 54 7.10 -10.94 2.09
C GLY A 54 6.70 -9.71 2.91
N GLU A 55 7.68 -8.92 3.32
CA GLU A 55 7.49 -7.75 4.19
C GLU A 55 6.54 -6.70 3.59
N VAL A 56 6.51 -6.56 2.26
CA VAL A 56 5.60 -5.62 1.59
C VAL A 56 4.14 -6.06 1.71
N ALA A 57 3.89 -7.38 1.75
CA ALA A 57 2.54 -7.91 1.97
C ALA A 57 2.08 -7.67 3.40
N GLU A 58 2.96 -7.89 4.38
CA GLU A 58 2.66 -7.59 5.77
C GLU A 58 2.38 -6.10 5.99
N LEU A 59 3.18 -5.22 5.38
CA LEU A 59 2.95 -3.77 5.41
C LEU A 59 1.59 -3.40 4.81
N LYS A 60 1.26 -3.96 3.63
CA LYS A 60 -0.04 -3.75 2.97
C LYS A 60 -1.20 -4.15 3.89
N ASP A 61 -1.12 -5.33 4.47
CA ASP A 61 -2.20 -5.88 5.29
C ASP A 61 -2.37 -5.08 6.59
N ASN A 62 -1.28 -4.66 7.22
CA ASN A 62 -1.31 -3.79 8.40
C ASN A 62 -1.94 -2.43 8.10
N ILE A 63 -1.59 -1.80 6.97
CA ILE A 63 -2.19 -0.53 6.56
C ILE A 63 -3.67 -0.70 6.24
N ASN A 64 -4.06 -1.73 5.49
CA ASN A 64 -5.46 -2.02 5.20
C ASN A 64 -6.26 -2.26 6.50
N GLN A 65 -5.68 -2.95 7.48
CA GLN A 65 -6.31 -3.12 8.80
C GLN A 65 -6.47 -1.78 9.53
N MET A 66 -5.43 -0.93 9.52
CA MET A 66 -5.51 0.41 10.11
C MET A 66 -6.64 1.23 9.48
N ILE A 67 -6.80 1.21 8.16
CA ILE A 67 -7.88 1.94 7.46
C ILE A 67 -9.25 1.42 7.88
N ARG A 68 -9.43 0.09 7.94
CA ARG A 68 -10.68 -0.51 8.43
C ARG A 68 -11.01 -0.08 9.86
N ASN A 69 -10.03 -0.13 10.76
CA ASN A 69 -10.20 0.28 12.15
C ASN A 69 -10.56 1.77 12.27
N LEU A 70 -9.90 2.64 11.50
CA LEU A 70 -10.20 4.07 11.45
C LEU A 70 -11.64 4.30 10.99
N ARG A 71 -12.06 3.67 9.89
CA ARG A 71 -13.42 3.78 9.36
C ARG A 71 -14.47 3.38 10.38
N GLU A 72 -14.29 2.22 11.03
CA GLU A 72 -15.21 1.74 12.07
C GLU A 72 -15.26 2.70 13.27
N THR A 73 -14.12 3.23 13.69
CA THR A 73 -14.03 4.16 14.83
C THR A 73 -14.71 5.49 14.51
N THR A 74 -14.49 6.03 13.30
CA THR A 74 -15.15 7.26 12.84
C THR A 74 -16.66 7.09 12.76
N GLN A 75 -17.16 5.98 12.24
CA GLN A 75 -18.59 5.70 12.16
C GLN A 75 -19.21 5.59 13.56
N LYS A 76 -18.60 4.81 14.46
CA LYS A 76 -19.06 4.70 15.85
C LYS A 76 -19.09 6.06 16.54
N GLY A 77 -18.07 6.90 16.32
CA GLY A 77 -18.05 8.27 16.83
C GLY A 77 -19.27 9.09 16.38
N ALA A 78 -19.57 9.06 15.08
CA ALA A 78 -20.72 9.78 14.52
C ALA A 78 -22.07 9.29 15.08
N GLU A 79 -22.24 7.98 15.26
CA GLU A 79 -23.45 7.38 15.86
C GLU A 79 -23.65 7.85 17.31
N GLN A 80 -22.57 7.89 18.09
CA GLN A 80 -22.61 8.37 19.48
C GLN A 80 -22.94 9.86 19.57
N ASP A 81 -22.39 10.68 18.69
CA ASP A 81 -22.66 12.12 18.67
C ASP A 81 -24.11 12.43 18.26
N TRP A 82 -24.68 11.62 17.35
CA TRP A 82 -26.10 11.71 17.00
C TRP A 82 -27.00 11.39 18.20
N LEU A 83 -26.70 10.33 18.96
CA LEU A 83 -27.48 9.95 20.14
C LEU A 83 -27.50 11.08 21.19
N LYS A 84 -26.36 11.71 21.47
CA LYS A 84 -26.24 12.80 22.46
C LYS A 84 -26.99 14.07 22.07
N THR A 85 -27.17 14.31 20.77
CA THR A 85 -27.83 15.54 20.28
C THR A 85 -29.35 15.42 20.27
N ASN A 86 -29.89 14.19 20.21
CA ASN A 86 -31.33 13.92 20.12
C ASN A 86 -31.96 13.35 21.41
N LEU A 87 -31.17 13.29 22.49
CA LEU A 87 -31.61 12.99 23.87
C LEU A 87 -31.66 14.29 24.67
#